data_AF-U9T9K5-F1
#
_entry.id   AF-U9T9K5-F1
#
_cell.length_a   1.000
_cell.length_b   1.000
_cell.length_c   1.000
_cell.angle_alpha   90.00
_cell.angle_beta   90.00
_cell.angle_gamma   90.00
#
_symmetry.space_group_name_H-M   'P 1'
#
loop_
_entity.id
_entity.type
_entity.pdbx_description
1 polymer ?
#
loop_
_entity_poly.entity_id
_entity_poly.type
_entity_poly.pdbx_seq_one_letter_code
_entity_poly.pdbx_strand_id
1 'polypeptide(L)' 'WWKINKEKFPILSELARAYLSVSATSTPSERLFSDCGNLMGLKRTRISPEFFKRIMFL' A
#
# COMPACT_ATOMS: atom_id res chain seq x y z
N TRP A 1 -15.43 12.21 -2.54
CA TRP A 1 -16.17 13.31 -1.88
C TRP A 1 -15.28 14.49 -1.52
N TRP A 2 -14.22 14.31 -0.70
CA TRP A 2 -13.29 15.38 -0.31
C TRP A 2 -12.61 16.11 -1.48
N LYS A 3 -12.29 15.40 -2.58
CA LYS A 3 -11.72 15.99 -3.80
C LYS A 3 -12.64 17.02 -4.47
N ILE A 4 -13.95 16.80 -4.43
CA ILE A 4 -14.97 17.67 -5.05
C ILE A 4 -15.27 18.87 -4.15
N ASN A 5 -15.24 18.67 -2.83
CA ASN A 5 -15.56 19.69 -1.84
C ASN A 5 -14.35 20.49 -1.36
N LYS A 6 -13.20 20.38 -2.04
CA LYS A 6 -11.95 21.02 -1.61
C LYS A 6 -12.07 22.55 -1.54
N GLU A 7 -12.80 23.17 -2.47
CA GLU A 7 -12.92 24.63 -2.52
C GLU A 7 -13.78 25.17 -1.37
N LYS A 8 -14.77 24.39 -0.93
CA LYS A 8 -15.62 24.74 0.20
C LYS A 8 -14.93 24.48 1.55
N PHE A 9 -14.04 23.49 1.60
CA PHE A 9 -13.33 23.09 2.82
C PHE A 9 -11.84 22.83 2.55
N PRO A 10 -11.03 23.87 2.24
CA PRO A 10 -9.65 23.68 1.80
C PRO A 10 -8.79 22.97 2.86
N ILE A 11 -8.85 23.43 4.11
CA ILE A 11 -8.07 22.87 5.22
C ILE A 11 -8.55 21.45 5.57
N LEU A 12 -9.87 21.25 5.68
CA LEU A 12 -10.44 19.95 6.06
C LEU A 12 -10.23 18.90 4.96
N SER A 13 -10.23 19.30 3.69
CA SER A 13 -9.96 18.40 2.56
C SER A 13 -8.52 17.91 2.54
N GLU A 14 -7.56 18.74 2.95
CA GLU A 14 -6.15 18.33 3.11
C GLU A 14 -5.98 17.36 4.28
N LEU A 15 -6.58 17.67 5.43
CA LEU A 15 -6.58 16.76 6.58
C LEU A 15 -7.26 15.43 6.23
N ALA A 16 -8.43 15.46 5.61
CA ALA A 16 -9.13 14.26 5.19
C ALA A 16 -8.28 13.44 4.20
N ARG A 17 -7.54 14.09 3.30
CA ARG A 17 -6.60 13.39 2.42
C ARG A 17 -5.47 12.75 3.22
N ALA A 18 -4.90 13.41 4.22
CA ALA A 18 -3.83 12.84 5.03
C ALA A 18 -4.31 11.68 5.92
N TYR A 19 -5.47 11.81 6.58
CA TYR A 19 -5.91 10.87 7.60
C TYR A 19 -6.82 9.76 7.07
N LEU A 20 -7.62 10.01 6.03
CA LEU A 20 -8.51 8.98 5.45
C LEU A 20 -7.87 8.21 4.29
N SER A 21 -6.72 8.67 3.76
CA SER A 21 -5.95 7.88 2.79
C SER A 21 -5.10 6.81 3.45
N VAL A 22 -4.82 6.95 4.75
CA VAL A 22 -4.16 5.91 5.53
C VAL A 22 -5.14 4.77 5.70
N SER A 23 -4.82 3.63 5.10
CA SER A 23 -5.53 2.39 5.35
C SER A 23 -5.55 2.13 6.86
N ALA A 24 -6.73 2.11 7.48
CA ALA A 24 -6.89 1.87 8.92
C ALA A 24 -6.49 0.44 9.34
N THR A 25 -6.11 -0.41 8.39
CA THR A 25 -5.78 -1.82 8.57
C THR A 25 -4.46 -2.13 7.85
N SER A 26 -3.64 -2.98 8.46
CA SER A 26 -2.42 -3.54 7.86
C SER A 26 -2.70 -4.54 6.73
N THR A 27 -3.97 -4.90 6.55
CA THR A 27 -4.46 -5.93 5.62
C THR A 27 -3.99 -5.78 4.16
N PRO A 28 -3.84 -4.57 3.57
CA PRO A 28 -3.30 -4.43 2.21
C PRO A 28 -1.82 -4.83 2.12
N SER A 29 -1.03 -4.47 3.13
CA SER A 29 0.37 -4.85 3.22
C SER A 29 0.51 -6.34 3.49
N GLU A 30 -0.30 -6.90 4.40
CA GLU A 30 -0.30 -8.33 4.70
C GLU A 30 -0.71 -9.19 3.51
N ARG A 31 -1.66 -8.73 2.68
CA ARG A 31 -2.01 -9.41 1.42
C ARG A 31 -0.83 -9.42 0.45
N LEU A 32 -0.17 -8.28 0.24
CA LEU A 32 1.04 -8.19 -0.58
C LEU A 32 2.17 -9.09 -0.07
N PHE A 33 2.39 -9.11 1.25
CA PHE A 33 3.39 -9.99 1.88
C PHE A 33 3.01 -11.47 1.79
N SER A 34 1.73 -11.83 1.90
CA SER A 34 1.25 -13.21 1.78
C SER A 34 1.36 -13.73 0.34
N ASP A 35 0.98 -12.93 -0.65
CA ASP A 35 1.12 -13.28 -2.06
C ASP A 35 2.60 -13.42 -2.44
N CYS A 36 3.45 -12.52 -1.94
CA CYS A 36 4.89 -12.62 -2.10
C CYS A 36 5.50 -13.82 -1.35
N GLY A 37 5.02 -14.15 -0.16
CA GLY A 37 5.40 -15.34 0.61
C GLY A 37 5.03 -16.63 -0.13
N ASN A 38 3.85 -16.67 -0.74
CA ASN A 38 3.41 -17.79 -1.57
C ASN A 38 4.25 -17.92 -2.85
N LEU A 39 4.62 -16.80 -3.48
CA LEU A 39 5.53 -16.79 -4.63
C LEU A 39 6.92 -17.34 -4.26
N MET A 40 7.43 -16.98 -3.08
CA MET A 40 8.70 -17.50 -2.54
C MET A 40 8.60 -19.00 -2.20
N GLY A 41 7.51 -19.43 -1.57
CA GLY A 41 7.32 -20.81 -1.09
C GLY A 41 7.05 -21.84 -2.18
N LEU A 42 6.38 -21.45 -3.28
CA LEU A 42 5.94 -22.40 -4.31
C LEU A 42 6.92 -22.60 -5.47
N LYS A 43 7.82 -21.65 -5.79
CA LYS A 43 8.63 -21.77 -7.03
C LYS A 43 10.12 -21.42 -7.02
N ARG A 44 10.70 -20.66 -6.07
CA ARG A 44 12.15 -20.34 -6.15
C ARG A 44 12.81 -20.05 -4.80
N THR A 45 13.56 -21.01 -4.29
CA THR A 45 14.48 -20.87 -3.14
C THR A 45 15.72 -19.98 -3.39
N ARG A 46 15.76 -19.17 -4.47
CA ARG A 46 16.94 -18.36 -4.86
C ARG A 46 16.60 -16.97 -5.41
N ILE A 47 15.56 -16.31 -4.90
CA ILE A 47 15.39 -14.87 -5.17
C ILE A 47 16.25 -14.09 -4.18
N SER A 48 17.16 -13.25 -4.69
CA SER A 48 17.95 -12.37 -3.84
C SER A 48 17.03 -11.35 -3.14
N PRO A 49 17.33 -10.97 -1.89
CA PRO A 49 16.53 -9.97 -1.14
C PRO A 49 16.35 -8.66 -1.90
N GLU A 50 17.28 -8.33 -2.79
CA GLU A 50 17.27 -7.11 -3.59
C GLU A 50 16.28 -7.16 -4.75
N PHE A 51 16.15 -8.31 -5.42
CA PHE A 51 15.12 -8.50 -6.44
C PHE A 51 13.71 -8.51 -5.83
N PHE A 52 13.58 -9.06 -4.62
CA PHE A 52 12.33 -9.03 -3.86
C PHE A 52 11.87 -7.60 -3.53
N LYS A 53 12.80 -6.76 -3.03
CA LYS A 53 12.51 -5.34 -2.78
C LYS A 53 12.06 -4.62 -4.04
N ARG A 54 12.65 -4.93 -5.20
CA ARG A 54 12.22 -4.36 -6.49
C ARG A 54 10.79 -4.76 -6.86
N ILE A 55 10.39 -6.01 -6.66
CA ILE A 55 9.01 -6.47 -6.96
C ILE A 55 8.00 -5.83 -6.01
N MET A 56 8.33 -5.67 -4.73
CA MET A 56 7.42 -5.08 -3.74
C MET A 56 7.17 -3.57 -3.93
N PHE A 57 8.05 -2.88 -4.64
CA PHE A 57 7.98 -1.43 -4.87
C PHE A 57 7.51 -1.03 -6.27
N LEU A 58 7.35 -2.01 -7.19
CA LEU A 58 6.87 -1.79 -8.57
C LEU A 58 5.36 -1.97 -8.66
#